data_AF-A0A936ZX53-F1
#
_entry.id   AF-A0A936ZX53-F1
#
_cell.length_a   1.000
_cell.length_b   1.000
_cell.length_c   1.000
_cell.angle_alpha   90.00
_cell.angle_beta   90.00
_cell.angle_gamma   90.00
#
_symmetry.space_group_name_H-M   'P 1'
#
loop_
_entity.id
_entity.type
_entity.pdbx_description
1 polymer ?
#
loop_
_entity_poly.entity_id
_entity_poly.type
_entity_poly.pdbx_seq_one_letter_code
_entity_poly.pdbx_strand_id
1 'polypeptide(L)' 'MKQERVKKIISLLSISIGAIALISEISSKNKNYYIQSIGVVPLMIGLFLLNSKIESKKEIDIDKNVEEE' A
#
# COMPACT_ATOMS: atom_id res chain seq x y z
N MET A 1 17.05 4.40 -0.34
CA MET A 1 16.51 5.27 0.74
C MET A 1 15.20 6.01 0.38
N LYS A 2 15.00 6.56 -0.83
CA LYS A 2 13.74 7.26 -1.19
C LYS A 2 12.51 6.34 -1.28
N GLN A 3 12.64 5.17 -1.92
CA GLN A 3 11.49 4.30 -2.20
C GLN A 3 10.82 3.73 -0.93
N GLU A 4 11.59 3.34 0.09
CA GLU A 4 11.03 2.83 1.34
C GLU A 4 10.23 3.91 2.10
N ARG A 5 10.73 5.15 2.13
CA ARG A 5 10.01 6.27 2.74
C ARG A 5 8.71 6.56 2.01
N VAL A 6 8.73 6.57 0.67
CA VAL A 6 7.53 6.77 -0.16
C VAL A 6 6.51 5.66 0.07
N LYS A 7 6.94 4.39 0.09
CA LYS A 7 6.06 3.25 0.38
C LYS A 7 5.39 3.38 1.74
N LYS A 8 6.16 3.79 2.76
CA LYS A 8 5.65 3.98 4.12
C LYS A 8 4.62 5.11 4.19
N ILE A 9 4.83 6.21 3.45
CA ILE A 9 3.88 7.33 3.35
C ILE A 9 2.58 6.88 2.65
N ILE A 10 2.69 6.21 1.50
CA ILE A 10 1.53 5.69 0.75
C ILE A 10 0.74 4.71 1.62
N SER A 11 1.42 3.80 2.30
CA SER A 11 0.80 2.86 3.24
C SER A 11 0.03 3.58 4.35
N LEU A 12 0.63 4.60 4.99
CA LEU A 12 -0.05 5.38 6.02
C LEU A 12 -1.30 6.08 5.48
N LEU A 13 -1.20 6.68 4.28
CA LEU A 13 -2.33 7.35 3.63
C LEU A 13 -3.47 6.38 3.34
N SER A 14 -3.18 5.21 2.77
CA SER A 14 -4.19 4.18 2.50
C SER A 14 -4.87 3.69 3.78
N ILE A 15 -4.12 3.47 4.87
CA ILE A 15 -4.69 3.09 6.17
C ILE A 15 -5.60 4.19 6.70
N SER A 16 -5.16 5.45 6.61
CA SER A 16 -5.90 6.60 7.14
C SER A 16 -7.23 6.78 6.41
N ILE A 17 -7.22 6.71 5.07
CA ILE A 17 -8.44 6.83 4.25
C ILE A 17 -9.42 5.69 4.56
N GLY A 18 -8.93 4.45 4.60
CA GLY A 18 -9.75 3.29 4.92
C GLY A 18 -10.37 3.38 6.31
N ALA A 19 -9.60 3.82 7.31
CA ALA A 19 -10.07 3.98 8.68
C ALA A 19 -11.17 5.05 8.77
N ILE A 20 -10.99 6.20 8.12
CA ILE A 20 -12.00 7.27 8.08
C ILE A 20 -13.30 6.78 7.44
N ALA A 21 -13.22 6.06 6.32
CA ALA A 21 -14.39 5.50 5.65
C ALA A 21 -15.16 4.54 6.56
N LEU A 22 -14.45 3.65 7.26
CA LEU A 22 -15.07 2.71 8.21
C LEU A 22 -15.68 3.41 9.42
N ILE A 23 -14.99 4.40 10.00
CA ILE A 23 -15.53 5.18 11.13
C ILE A 23 -16.78 5.96 10.71
N SER A 24 -16.76 6.55 9.52
CA SER A 24 -17.92 7.26 8.96
C SER A 24 -19.11 6.32 8.80
N GLU A 25 -18.88 5.10 8.31
CA GLU A 25 -19.91 4.08 8.14
C GLU A 25 -20.45 3.54 9.47
N ILE A 26 -19.59 3.37 10.48
CA ILE A 26 -20.01 2.96 11.83
C ILE A 26 -20.96 4.00 12.43
N SER A 27 -20.65 5.29 12.27
CA SER A 27 -21.46 6.41 12.75
C SER A 27 -22.76 6.61 11.97
N SER A 28 -22.85 6.09 10.74
CA SER A 28 -24.06 6.17 9.92
C SER A 28 -25.19 5.31 10.46
N LYS A 29 -26.40 5.88 10.51
CA LYS A 29 -27.66 5.18 10.83
C LYS A 29 -28.12 4.27 9.69
N ASN A 30 -27.82 4.63 8.46
CA ASN A 30 -28.14 3.83 7.27
C ASN A 30 -26.88 3.12 6.81
N LYS A 31 -26.86 1.79 6.95
CA LYS A 31 -25.68 1.00 6.62
C LYS A 31 -25.51 0.88 5.11
N ASN A 32 -24.39 1.37 4.61
CA ASN A 32 -23.94 1.23 3.24
C ASN A 32 -22.71 0.31 3.18
N TYR A 33 -22.97 -0.97 2.90
CA TYR A 33 -21.94 -1.99 2.78
C TYR A 33 -20.94 -1.74 1.64
N TYR A 34 -21.28 -0.92 0.64
CA TYR A 34 -20.33 -0.51 -0.40
C TYR A 34 -19.26 0.41 0.18
N ILE A 35 -19.63 1.38 1.02
CA ILE A 35 -18.67 2.27 1.69
C ILE A 35 -17.80 1.47 2.66
N GLN A 36 -18.39 0.50 3.38
CA GLN A 36 -17.63 -0.42 4.22
C GLN A 36 -16.58 -1.19 3.41
N SER A 37 -16.98 -1.75 2.26
CA SER A 37 -16.07 -2.50 1.38
C SER A 37 -14.95 -1.61 0.82
N ILE A 38 -15.30 -0.39 0.39
CA ILE A 38 -14.33 0.63 -0.07
C ILE A 38 -13.40 1.06 1.06
N GLY A 39 -13.81 0.99 2.33
CA GLY A 39 -12.93 1.25 3.47
C GLY A 39 -11.95 0.10 3.77
N VAL A 40 -12.42 -1.15 3.70
CA VAL A 40 -11.60 -2.34 4.02
C VAL A 40 -10.47 -2.55 3.00
N VAL A 41 -10.74 -2.40 1.71
CA VAL A 41 -9.77 -2.64 0.62
C VAL A 41 -8.48 -1.81 0.78
N PRO A 42 -8.51 -0.46 0.83
CA PRO A 42 -7.33 0.36 1.00
C PRO A 42 -6.66 0.15 2.35
N LEU A 43 -7.43 -0.18 3.39
CA LEU A 43 -6.87 -0.47 4.71
C LEU A 43 -6.04 -1.76 4.68
N MET A 44 -6.54 -2.81 4.05
CA MET A 44 -5.81 -4.07 3.85
C MET A 44 -4.58 -3.88 2.95
N ILE A 45 -4.69 -3.10 1.86
CA ILE A 45 -3.54 -2.78 1.00
C ILE A 45 -2.47 -2.00 1.78
N GLY A 46 -2.89 -1.01 2.57
CA GLY A 46 -1.98 -0.22 3.40
C GLY A 46 -1.24 -1.07 4.42
N LEU A 47 -1.94 -1.95 5.15
CA LEU A 47 -1.36 -2.91 6.08
C LEU A 47 -0.43 -3.90 5.38
N PHE A 48 -0.84 -4.41 4.21
CA PHE A 48 -0.01 -5.30 3.40
C PHE A 48 1.30 -4.61 2.99
N LEU A 49 1.25 -3.36 2.54
CA LEU A 49 2.45 -2.60 2.16
C LEU A 49 3.36 -2.32 3.35
N LEU A 50 2.79 -2.08 4.54
CA LEU A 50 3.54 -1.85 5.78
C LEU A 50 4.27 -3.12 6.23
N ASN A 51 3.57 -4.26 6.17
CA ASN A 51 4.06 -5.54 6.66
C ASN A 51 4.93 -6.27 5.63
N SER A 52 4.74 -5.98 4.35
CA SER A 52 5.52 -6.65 3.30
C SER A 52 6.92 -6.05 3.22
N LYS A 53 7.92 -6.88 3.50
CA LYS A 53 9.28 -6.70 3.00
C LYS A 53 9.32 -7.02 1.51
N ILE A 54 8.64 -6.21 0.70
CA ILE A 54 8.88 -6.22 -0.75
C ILE A 54 10.25 -5.61 -0.91
N GLU A 55 11.28 -6.46 -0.98
CA GLU A 55 12.55 -6.07 -1.56
C GLU A 55 12.23 -5.64 -2.98
N SER A 56 12.35 -4.34 -3.22
CA SER A 56 12.43 -3.81 -4.57
C SER A 56 13.49 -4.65 -5.27
N LYS A 57 13.09 -5.44 -6.28
CA LYS A 57 14.02 -6.16 -7.14
C LYS A 57 14.88 -5.08 -7.76
N LYS A 58 16.00 -4.74 -7.10
CA LYS A 58 17.05 -3.91 -7.68
C LYS A 58 17.33 -4.57 -9.02
N GLU A 59 17.32 -3.73 -10.06
CA GLU A 59 17.79 -4.12 -11.38
C GLU A 59 18.97 -5.06 -11.20
N ILE A 60 18.82 -6.25 -11.77
CA ILE A 60 19.97 -7.12 -12.00
C ILE A 60 20.91 -6.21 -12.77
N ASP A 61 21.99 -5.79 -12.11
CA ASP A 61 23.11 -5.12 -12.76
C ASP A 61 23.39 -5.97 -14.00
N ILE A 62 23.04 -5.45 -15.17
CA ILE A 62 23.50 -6.02 -16.44
C ILE A 62 24.96 -5.58 -16.55
N ASP A 63 25.76 -5.97 -15.57
CA ASP A 63 27.21 -6.05 -15.64
C ASP A 63 27.56 -7.52 -15.87
N LYS A 64 26.92 -8.08 -16.90
CA LYS A 64 27.43 -9.27 -17.56
C LYS A 64 28.05 -8.78 -18.84
N ASN A 65 29.38 -8.67 -18.80
CA ASN A 65 30.27 -9.14 -19.85
C ASN A 65 29.61 -9.12 -21.23
N VAL A 66 29.70 -7.97 -21.90
CA VAL A 66 29.85 -8.02 -23.35
C VAL A 66 31.26 -8.57 -23.57
N GLU A 67 31.28 -9.89 -23.69
CA GLU A 67 32.30 -10.69 -24.36
C GLU A 67 32.71 -10.05 -25.71
N GLU A 68 33.98 -10.27 -26.08
CA GLU A 68 34.54 -10.21 -27.43
C GLU A 68 34.94 -8.82 -27.99
N GLU A 69 36.17 -8.37 -27.69
CA GLU A 69 37.35 -8.38 -28.61
C GLU A 69 38.64 -7.89 -27.90
#